data_AF-A0A522FUU3-F1
#
_entry.id   AF-A0A522FUU3-F1
#
_cell.length_a   1.000
_cell.length_b   1.000
_cell.length_c   1.000
_cell.angle_alpha   90.00
_cell.angle_beta   90.00
_cell.angle_gamma   90.00
#
_symmetry.space_group_name_H-M   'P 1'
#
loop_
_entity.id
_entity.type
_entity.pdbx_description
1 polymer ?
#
loop_
_entity_poly.entity_id
_entity_poly.type
_entity_poly.pdbx_seq_one_letter_code
_entity_poly.pdbx_strand_id
1 'polypeptide(L)'
;MECTNPDMEKLIARYEFGLLSDDERRAFEAHILECDKCFGDLYSMSGVFDTMKDNSKELISLLEKSINEKKSFVGTRQKKTDNKISQFLSTLAILLWIKHRTLTISLSLVLILMITTLITWNDFFGSKKKIEIAHLKKDKIEKIVKEQTLTKKEQTVETDLAETSKKISSLAVIQKIPYKPISLMNSRDIDEVDNPFEDGMKLYNTNNYPEAIKKLETALSEDTNQSKIHFYLGLCYLLDSNKNKAIKKFQIVIKIDTTKIYTEKAFWYLGNTYLLKGDGTKAISEFEKTAAMKGEYKLKAKEMIRKINEINQGIKR
;
A
#
# COMPACT_ATOMS: atom_id res chain seq x y z
N MET A 1 17.87 31.16 -31.21
CA MET A 1 16.63 31.76 -31.76
C MET A 1 15.82 32.26 -30.59
N GLU A 2 15.36 33.51 -30.61
CA GLU A 2 14.52 34.05 -29.55
C GLU A 2 13.13 33.40 -29.62
N CYS A 3 12.64 32.88 -28.50
CA CYS A 3 11.28 32.37 -28.41
C CYS A 3 10.30 33.53 -28.61
N THR A 4 9.40 33.40 -29.58
CA THR A 4 8.49 34.46 -30.02
C THR A 4 7.21 34.55 -29.17
N ASN A 5 7.03 33.66 -28.19
CA ASN A 5 5.84 33.62 -27.36
C ASN A 5 6.16 34.05 -25.91
N PRO A 6 5.83 35.31 -25.53
CA PRO A 6 6.19 35.90 -24.25
C PRO A 6 5.45 35.29 -23.05
N ASP A 7 4.39 34.51 -23.27
CA ASP A 7 3.67 33.85 -22.19
C ASP A 7 4.25 32.49 -21.81
N MET A 8 5.18 31.94 -22.60
CA MET A 8 5.78 30.63 -22.35
C MET A 8 6.58 30.57 -21.04
N GLU A 9 7.28 31.66 -20.70
CA GLU A 9 8.03 31.74 -19.43
C GLU A 9 7.11 31.63 -18.21
N LYS A 10 5.88 32.14 -18.29
CA LYS A 10 4.88 32.06 -17.21
C LYS A 10 4.27 30.66 -17.07
N LEU A 11 4.31 29.86 -18.14
CA LEU A 11 3.75 28.51 -18.16
C LEU A 11 4.70 27.46 -17.62
N ILE A 12 6.02 27.70 -17.64
CA ILE A 12 7.04 26.76 -17.12
C ILE A 12 6.79 26.39 -15.66
N ALA A 13 6.58 27.38 -14.79
CA ALA A 13 6.31 27.12 -13.38
C ALA A 13 4.99 26.36 -13.18
N ARG A 14 3.93 26.74 -13.90
CA ARG A 14 2.63 26.07 -13.82
C ARG A 14 2.71 24.63 -14.33
N TYR A 15 3.51 24.36 -15.35
CA TYR A 15 3.74 23.03 -15.89
C TYR A 15 4.43 22.12 -14.87
N GLU A 16 5.51 22.58 -14.23
CA GLU A 16 6.27 21.81 -13.23
C GLU A 16 5.45 21.50 -11.95
N PHE A 17 4.57 22.43 -11.55
CA PHE A 17 3.64 22.20 -10.44
C PHE A 17 2.37 21.43 -10.83
N GLY A 18 2.17 21.09 -12.11
CA GLY A 18 0.99 20.37 -12.58
C GLY A 18 -0.30 21.20 -12.54
N LEU A 19 -0.20 22.52 -12.70
CA LEU A 19 -1.29 23.51 -12.62
C LEU A 19 -1.81 23.96 -14.00
N LEU A 20 -1.40 23.30 -15.09
CA LEU A 20 -1.95 23.54 -16.43
C LEU A 20 -3.17 22.64 -16.66
N SER A 21 -4.18 23.20 -17.34
CA SER A 21 -5.26 22.39 -17.93
C SER A 21 -4.73 21.48 -19.04
N ASP A 22 -5.48 20.44 -19.40
CA ASP A 22 -5.05 19.46 -20.41
C ASP A 22 -4.78 20.09 -21.79
N ASP A 23 -5.51 21.14 -22.16
CA ASP A 23 -5.32 21.87 -23.41
C ASP A 23 -4.08 22.78 -23.35
N GLU A 24 -3.89 23.53 -22.25
CA GLU A 24 -2.68 24.34 -22.03
C GLU A 24 -1.42 23.47 -21.99
N ARG A 25 -1.51 22.29 -21.35
CA ARG A 25 -0.41 21.34 -21.26
C ARG A 25 -0.03 20.78 -22.62
N ARG A 26 -1.01 20.38 -23.44
CA ARG A 26 -0.75 19.89 -24.81
C ARG A 26 -0.11 20.96 -25.68
N ALA A 27 -0.59 22.21 -25.61
CA ALA A 27 -0.01 23.32 -26.35
C ALA A 27 1.43 23.63 -25.89
N PHE A 28 1.68 23.57 -24.58
CA PHE A 28 3.00 23.78 -24.00
C PHE A 28 3.99 22.67 -24.40
N GLU A 29 3.59 21.40 -24.28
CA GLU A 29 4.40 20.23 -24.67
C GLU A 29 4.71 20.23 -26.17
N ALA A 30 3.76 20.62 -27.02
CA ALA A 30 4.01 20.77 -28.46
C ALA A 30 5.03 21.87 -28.75
N HIS A 31 4.96 23.02 -28.06
CA HIS A 31 5.89 24.12 -28.26
C HIS A 31 7.33 23.78 -27.84
N ILE A 32 7.53 23.12 -26.69
CA ILE A 32 8.89 22.79 -26.21
C ILE A 32 9.59 21.73 -27.07
N LEU A 33 8.84 20.94 -27.85
CA LEU A 33 9.41 20.02 -28.83
C LEU A 33 10.02 20.74 -30.05
N GLU A 34 9.55 21.97 -30.32
CA GLU A 34 9.97 22.77 -31.47
C GLU A 34 10.84 23.97 -31.05
N CYS A 35 10.98 24.26 -29.75
CA CYS A 35 11.70 25.42 -29.23
C CYS A 35 12.80 25.03 -28.22
N ASP A 36 14.05 24.98 -28.69
CA ASP A 36 15.23 24.64 -27.89
C ASP A 36 15.45 25.59 -26.69
N LYS A 37 15.09 26.89 -26.83
CA LYS A 37 15.22 27.87 -25.73
C LYS A 37 14.30 27.48 -24.56
N CYS A 38 13.01 27.31 -24.82
CA CYS A 38 12.04 26.98 -23.79
C CYS A 38 12.27 25.58 -23.19
N PHE A 39 12.77 24.64 -24.00
CA PHE A 39 13.21 23.34 -23.51
C PHE A 39 14.41 23.48 -22.54
N GLY A 40 15.41 24.28 -22.90
CA GLY A 40 16.56 24.58 -22.05
C GLY A 40 16.18 25.28 -20.75
N ASP A 41 15.29 26.27 -20.82
CA ASP A 41 14.80 27.02 -19.66
C ASP A 41 14.04 26.09 -18.69
N LEU A 42 13.16 25.22 -19.21
CA LEU A 42 12.47 24.18 -18.43
C LEU A 42 13.47 23.24 -17.73
N TYR A 43 14.46 22.75 -18.48
CA TYR A 43 15.47 21.84 -17.94
C TYR A 43 16.34 22.50 -16.87
N SER A 44 16.73 23.76 -17.05
CA SER A 44 17.55 24.51 -16.09
C SER A 44 16.83 24.78 -14.77
N MET A 45 15.51 24.93 -14.81
CA MET A 45 14.69 25.22 -13.63
C MET A 45 14.19 23.94 -12.93
N SER A 46 14.22 22.78 -13.59
CA SER A 46 13.76 21.50 -13.03
C SER A 46 14.34 21.19 -11.64
N GLY A 47 15.66 21.37 -11.44
CA GLY A 47 16.30 21.15 -10.14
C GLY A 47 15.89 22.16 -9.05
N VAL A 48 15.56 23.40 -9.45
CA VAL A 48 15.03 24.42 -8.53
C VAL A 48 13.62 24.05 -8.11
N PHE A 49 12.78 23.59 -9.04
CA PHE A 49 11.42 23.13 -8.75
C PHE A 49 11.39 21.86 -7.93
N ASP A 50 12.30 20.91 -8.15
CA ASP A 50 12.46 19.71 -7.30
C ASP A 50 12.76 20.11 -5.85
N THR A 51 13.71 21.03 -5.65
CA THR A 51 14.07 21.54 -4.32
C THR A 51 12.91 22.28 -3.66
N MET A 52 12.18 23.12 -4.40
CA MET A 52 11.00 23.83 -3.89
C MET A 52 9.85 22.88 -3.56
N LYS A 53 9.65 21.82 -4.35
CA LYS A 53 8.62 20.80 -4.14
C LYS A 53 8.90 19.99 -2.89
N ASP A 54 10.15 19.68 -2.60
CA ASP A 54 10.55 19.02 -1.35
C ASP A 54 10.37 19.94 -0.14
N ASN A 55 10.77 21.21 -0.25
CA ASN A 55 10.55 22.20 0.84
C ASN A 55 9.07 22.58 1.04
N SER A 56 8.23 22.50 0.00
CA SER A 56 6.79 22.77 0.12
C SER A 56 6.09 21.79 1.05
N LYS A 57 6.53 20.52 1.09
CA LYS A 57 6.03 19.51 2.02
C LYS A 57 6.44 19.84 3.47
N GLU A 58 7.65 20.33 3.66
CA GLU A 58 8.16 20.77 4.96
C GLU A 58 7.36 21.99 5.47
N LEU A 59 7.10 22.98 4.61
CA LEU A 59 6.27 24.15 4.95
C LEU A 59 4.82 23.78 5.29
N ILE A 60 4.21 22.85 4.55
CA ILE A 60 2.87 22.33 4.85
C ILE A 60 2.85 21.65 6.22
N SER A 61 3.89 20.87 6.55
CA SER A 61 4.00 20.23 7.88
C SER A 61 4.17 21.24 9.03
N LEU A 62 4.88 22.34 8.79
CA LEU A 62 5.05 23.41 9.78
C LEU A 62 3.74 24.19 9.99
N LEU A 63 2.97 24.41 8.92
CA LEU A 63 1.65 25.01 8.98
C LEU A 63 0.66 24.12 9.74
N GLU A 64 0.62 22.82 9.48
CA GLU A 64 -0.22 21.85 10.19
C GLU A 64 0.11 21.79 11.69
N LYS A 65 1.40 21.85 12.05
CA LYS A 65 1.85 21.91 13.44
C LYS A 65 1.37 23.18 14.15
N SER A 66 1.46 24.33 13.49
CA SER A 66 0.99 25.62 14.05
C SER A 66 -0.53 25.68 14.25
N ILE A 67 -1.30 24.94 13.44
CA ILE A 67 -2.76 24.84 13.55
C ILE A 67 -3.14 23.95 14.76
N ASN A 68 -2.37 22.90 15.04
CA ASN A 68 -2.61 22.01 16.18
C ASN A 68 -2.21 22.64 17.52
N GLU A 69 -1.17 23.48 17.56
CA GLU A 69 -0.76 24.20 18.78
C GLU A 69 -1.80 25.24 19.23
N LYS A 70 -2.66 25.75 18.33
CA LYS A 70 -3.77 26.67 18.69
C LYS A 70 -4.98 25.99 19.34
N LYS A 71 -5.12 24.66 19.25
CA LYS A 71 -6.27 23.91 19.82
C LYS A 71 -6.11 23.50 21.29
N SER A 72 -4.92 23.64 21.88
CA SER A 72 -4.65 23.27 23.28
C SER A 72 -4.86 24.40 24.30
N PHE A 73 -5.30 25.59 23.87
CA PHE A 73 -5.37 26.79 24.72
C PHE A 73 -6.77 27.11 25.30
N VAL A 74 -7.83 26.36 24.96
CA VAL A 74 -9.18 26.62 25.48
C VAL A 74 -9.65 25.46 26.36
N GLY A 75 -9.31 25.53 27.64
CA GLY A 75 -9.87 24.59 28.61
C GLY A 75 -9.27 24.69 30.02
N THR A 76 -9.53 25.77 30.77
CA THR A 76 -9.47 25.70 32.24
C THR A 76 -10.48 26.62 32.95
N ARG A 77 -11.14 26.04 33.98
CA ARG A 77 -11.49 26.57 35.32
C ARG A 77 -12.98 26.52 35.72
N GLN A 78 -13.27 25.93 36.90
CA GLN A 78 -13.70 26.68 38.11
C GLN A 78 -13.71 25.83 39.42
N LYS A 79 -12.90 26.27 40.42
CA LYS A 79 -13.00 26.39 41.92
C LYS A 79 -13.74 25.34 42.80
N LYS A 80 -13.23 24.80 43.93
CA LYS A 80 -12.60 25.23 45.24
C LYS A 80 -13.59 25.36 46.43
N THR A 81 -13.39 24.52 47.47
CA THR A 81 -13.42 24.70 48.97
C THR A 81 -14.37 25.74 49.59
N ASP A 82 -14.97 25.63 50.79
CA ASP A 82 -14.94 24.79 52.00
C ASP A 82 -16.22 25.16 52.78
N ASN A 83 -16.69 24.37 53.76
CA ASN A 83 -17.27 24.99 54.97
C ASN A 83 -17.30 24.07 56.19
N LYS A 84 -16.29 24.28 57.05
CA LYS A 84 -16.24 23.89 58.47
C LYS A 84 -17.14 24.81 59.30
N ILE A 85 -18.45 24.56 59.36
CA ILE A 85 -19.33 25.14 60.40
C ILE A 85 -20.32 24.11 60.99
N SER A 86 -20.40 22.89 60.44
CA SER A 86 -21.16 21.79 61.07
C SER A 86 -20.41 21.10 62.23
N GLN A 87 -19.19 21.53 62.54
CA GLN A 87 -18.33 20.93 63.57
C GLN A 87 -18.62 21.43 65.00
N PHE A 88 -19.53 22.39 65.18
CA PHE A 88 -19.83 22.97 66.50
C PHE A 88 -21.26 22.77 67.01
N LEU A 89 -22.18 22.25 66.18
CA LEU A 89 -23.56 21.94 66.62
C LEU A 89 -23.76 20.45 66.96
N SER A 90 -22.79 19.59 66.63
CA SER A 90 -22.81 18.15 66.92
C SER A 90 -22.33 17.79 68.34
N THR A 91 -21.55 18.65 68.98
CA THR A 91 -20.93 18.35 70.28
C THR A 91 -21.89 18.53 71.45
N LEU A 92 -22.86 19.44 71.36
CA LEU A 92 -23.80 19.74 72.44
C LEU A 92 -25.05 18.84 72.45
N ALA A 93 -25.46 18.32 71.28
CA ALA A 93 -26.61 17.41 71.15
C ALA A 93 -26.29 15.94 71.47
N ILE A 94 -25.04 15.50 71.24
CA ILE A 94 -24.64 14.10 71.47
C ILE A 94 -24.39 13.83 72.98
N LEU A 95 -23.92 14.83 73.73
CA LEU A 95 -23.72 14.71 75.19
C LEU A 95 -25.03 14.45 75.96
N LEU A 96 -26.16 14.97 75.46
CA LEU A 96 -27.49 14.72 76.02
C LEU A 96 -28.09 13.36 75.62
N TRP A 97 -27.55 12.73 74.59
CA TRP A 97 -27.96 11.41 74.10
C TRP A 97 -27.11 10.25 74.68
N ILE A 98 -25.86 10.54 75.06
CA ILE A 98 -24.94 9.56 75.67
C ILE A 98 -25.44 9.04 77.03
N LYS A 99 -26.23 9.82 77.80
CA LYS A 99 -26.70 9.42 79.13
C LYS A 99 -27.86 8.40 79.12
N HIS A 100 -28.60 8.26 78.01
CA HIS A 100 -29.77 7.36 77.93
C HIS A 100 -29.57 6.16 76.98
N ARG A 101 -28.50 6.15 76.16
CA ARG A 101 -28.22 5.09 75.18
C ARG A 101 -27.25 4.01 75.69
N THR A 102 -26.43 4.28 76.72
CA THR A 102 -25.43 3.33 77.24
C THR A 102 -26.03 2.07 77.87
N LEU A 103 -27.27 2.16 78.37
CA LEU A 103 -27.96 1.02 78.99
C LEU A 103 -28.70 0.12 77.98
N THR A 104 -29.06 0.63 76.79
CA THR A 104 -29.71 -0.15 75.71
C THR A 104 -28.72 -0.66 74.66
N ILE A 105 -27.54 -0.01 74.53
CA ILE A 105 -26.45 -0.44 73.66
C ILE A 105 -25.81 -1.75 74.13
N SER A 106 -25.73 -2.03 75.44
CA SER A 106 -25.06 -3.24 75.95
C SER A 106 -25.79 -4.53 75.57
N LEU A 107 -27.13 -4.55 75.65
CA LEU A 107 -27.95 -5.69 75.23
C LEU A 107 -28.02 -5.86 73.70
N SER A 108 -27.99 -4.75 72.96
CA SER A 108 -28.03 -4.76 71.49
C SER A 108 -26.69 -5.18 70.88
N LEU A 109 -25.55 -4.79 71.46
CA LEU A 109 -24.21 -5.15 71.00
C LEU A 109 -23.93 -6.65 71.15
N VAL A 110 -24.42 -7.28 72.23
CA VAL A 110 -24.24 -8.72 72.44
C VAL A 110 -25.03 -9.53 71.40
N LEU A 111 -26.24 -9.08 71.05
CA LEU A 111 -27.04 -9.70 69.99
C LEU A 111 -26.44 -9.47 68.59
N ILE A 112 -25.94 -8.26 68.31
CA ILE A 112 -25.25 -7.94 67.05
C ILE A 112 -23.91 -8.66 66.94
N LEU A 113 -23.17 -8.88 68.03
CA LEU A 113 -21.95 -9.69 68.03
C LEU A 113 -22.24 -11.17 67.79
N MET A 114 -23.33 -11.72 68.35
CA MET A 114 -23.77 -13.08 68.03
C MET A 114 -24.26 -13.22 66.58
N ILE A 115 -24.99 -12.24 66.07
CA ILE A 115 -25.48 -12.26 64.67
C ILE A 115 -24.34 -12.02 63.68
N THR A 116 -23.39 -11.12 63.97
CA THR A 116 -22.22 -10.92 63.09
C THR A 116 -21.26 -12.09 63.14
N THR A 117 -21.11 -12.80 64.27
CA THR A 117 -20.34 -14.05 64.30
C THR A 117 -21.03 -15.17 63.53
N LEU A 118 -22.36 -15.31 63.59
CA LEU A 118 -23.13 -16.27 62.79
C LEU A 118 -23.13 -15.95 61.28
N ILE A 119 -23.27 -14.66 60.90
CA ILE A 119 -23.22 -14.19 59.51
C ILE A 119 -21.81 -14.35 58.95
N THR A 120 -20.77 -13.96 59.71
CA THR A 120 -19.38 -14.15 59.27
C THR A 120 -19.01 -15.63 59.15
N TRP A 121 -19.55 -16.52 59.98
CA TRP A 121 -19.33 -17.97 59.85
C TRP A 121 -20.03 -18.58 58.61
N ASN A 122 -21.28 -18.18 58.33
CA ASN A 122 -22.04 -18.66 57.17
C ASN A 122 -21.53 -18.09 55.83
N ASP A 123 -21.12 -16.82 55.81
CA ASP A 123 -20.51 -16.18 54.63
C ASP A 123 -19.08 -16.67 54.36
N PHE A 124 -18.32 -17.08 55.38
CA PHE A 124 -16.93 -17.56 55.22
C PHE A 124 -16.84 -18.95 54.57
N PHE A 125 -17.76 -19.88 54.86
CA PHE A 125 -17.78 -21.21 54.23
C PHE A 125 -18.52 -21.21 52.88
N GLY A 126 -19.55 -20.37 52.71
CA GLY A 126 -20.24 -20.18 51.42
C GLY A 126 -19.40 -19.44 50.38
N SER A 127 -18.51 -18.53 50.81
CA SER A 127 -17.63 -17.78 49.91
C SER A 127 -16.49 -18.61 49.34
N LYS A 128 -15.81 -19.48 50.10
CA LYS A 128 -14.67 -20.28 49.57
C LYS A 128 -15.03 -21.16 48.37
N LYS A 129 -16.14 -21.92 48.44
CA LYS A 129 -16.61 -22.76 47.31
C LYS A 129 -17.11 -21.92 46.12
N LYS A 130 -17.74 -20.77 46.38
CA LYS A 130 -18.16 -19.83 45.32
C LYS A 130 -16.97 -19.15 44.64
N ILE A 131 -15.93 -18.79 45.40
CA ILE A 131 -14.68 -18.19 44.91
C ILE A 131 -13.94 -19.20 44.03
N GLU A 132 -13.81 -20.47 44.45
CA GLU A 132 -13.12 -21.50 43.68
C GLU A 132 -13.84 -21.85 42.37
N ILE A 133 -15.18 -21.98 42.39
CA ILE A 133 -16.00 -22.16 41.18
C ILE A 133 -15.95 -20.91 40.28
N ALA A 134 -15.90 -19.71 40.86
CA ALA A 134 -15.76 -18.46 40.10
C ALA A 134 -14.39 -18.35 39.43
N HIS A 135 -13.31 -18.77 40.09
CA HIS A 135 -11.96 -18.84 39.49
C HIS A 135 -11.91 -19.86 38.36
N LEU A 136 -12.44 -21.08 38.56
CA LEU A 136 -12.53 -22.10 37.50
C LEU A 136 -13.34 -21.63 36.28
N LYS A 137 -14.45 -20.91 36.50
CA LYS A 137 -15.24 -20.32 35.40
C LYS A 137 -14.50 -19.15 34.73
N LYS A 138 -13.81 -18.31 35.50
CA LYS A 138 -13.01 -17.20 34.99
C LYS A 138 -11.88 -17.71 34.10
N ASP A 139 -11.11 -18.70 34.53
CA ASP A 139 -10.00 -19.26 33.74
C ASP A 139 -10.49 -19.89 32.43
N LYS A 140 -11.64 -20.57 32.48
CA LYS A 140 -12.26 -21.16 31.29
C LYS A 140 -12.77 -20.09 30.32
N ILE A 141 -13.33 -18.99 30.83
CA ILE A 141 -13.78 -17.84 30.02
C ILE A 141 -12.58 -17.10 29.42
N GLU A 142 -11.53 -16.85 30.21
CA GLU A 142 -10.30 -16.20 29.72
C GLU A 142 -9.64 -17.00 28.60
N LYS A 143 -9.64 -18.34 28.70
CA LYS A 143 -9.14 -19.21 27.64
C LYS A 143 -9.96 -19.10 26.35
N ILE A 144 -11.29 -19.12 26.45
CA ILE A 144 -12.20 -18.99 25.30
C ILE A 144 -12.05 -17.61 24.66
N VAL A 145 -11.98 -16.54 25.45
CA VAL A 145 -11.78 -15.17 24.95
C VAL A 145 -10.42 -15.04 24.26
N LYS A 146 -9.37 -15.68 24.80
CA LYS A 146 -8.04 -15.71 24.17
C LYS A 146 -8.03 -16.47 22.84
N GLU A 147 -8.71 -17.60 22.75
CA GLU A 147 -8.87 -18.36 21.49
C GLU A 147 -9.70 -17.58 20.45
N GLN A 148 -10.78 -16.93 20.87
CA GLN A 148 -11.61 -16.09 19.99
C GLN A 148 -10.89 -14.82 19.52
N THR A 149 -10.03 -14.24 20.34
CA THR A 149 -9.21 -13.07 19.95
C THR A 149 -8.08 -13.46 19.00
N LEU A 150 -7.46 -14.63 19.19
CA LEU A 150 -6.46 -15.18 18.27
C LEU A 150 -7.06 -15.46 16.90
N THR A 151 -8.17 -16.19 16.85
CA THR A 151 -8.88 -16.51 15.60
C THR A 151 -9.36 -15.26 14.87
N LYS A 152 -9.93 -14.28 15.59
CA LYS A 152 -10.31 -12.99 15.00
C LYS A 152 -9.11 -12.23 14.43
N LYS A 153 -7.96 -12.26 15.11
CA LYS A 153 -6.71 -11.62 14.65
C LYS A 153 -6.15 -12.29 13.40
N GLU A 154 -6.13 -13.62 13.35
CA GLU A 154 -5.71 -14.39 12.16
C GLU A 154 -6.61 -14.08 10.96
N GLN A 155 -7.92 -14.05 11.17
CA GLN A 155 -8.89 -13.76 10.14
C GLN A 155 -8.77 -12.32 9.61
N THR A 156 -8.55 -11.33 10.50
CA THR A 156 -8.27 -9.94 10.07
C THR A 156 -6.98 -9.83 9.27
N VAL A 157 -5.93 -10.55 9.67
CA VAL A 157 -4.65 -10.54 8.96
C VAL A 157 -4.80 -11.16 7.56
N GLU A 158 -5.55 -12.26 7.44
CA GLU A 158 -5.82 -12.91 6.16
C GLU A 158 -6.65 -12.04 5.22
N THR A 159 -7.66 -11.31 5.74
CA THR A 159 -8.43 -10.35 4.95
C THR A 159 -7.58 -9.17 4.49
N ASP A 160 -6.71 -8.66 5.35
CA ASP A 160 -5.81 -7.54 5.03
C ASP A 160 -4.78 -7.96 3.96
N LEU A 161 -4.23 -9.17 4.06
CA LEU A 161 -3.33 -9.76 3.06
C LEU A 161 -4.03 -9.96 1.70
N ALA A 162 -5.27 -10.42 1.70
CA ALA A 162 -6.05 -10.60 0.48
C ALA A 162 -6.38 -9.26 -0.20
N GLU A 163 -6.73 -8.23 0.58
CA GLU A 163 -6.96 -6.88 0.07
C GLU A 163 -5.68 -6.26 -0.49
N THR A 164 -4.55 -6.49 0.18
CA THR A 164 -3.22 -6.04 -0.25
C THR A 164 -2.82 -6.68 -1.57
N SER A 165 -2.98 -8.00 -1.68
CA SER A 165 -2.71 -8.76 -2.90
C SER A 165 -3.55 -8.24 -4.08
N LYS A 166 -4.83 -7.91 -3.85
CA LYS A 166 -5.68 -7.27 -4.85
C LYS A 166 -5.17 -5.89 -5.26
N LYS A 167 -4.85 -5.02 -4.31
CA LYS A 167 -4.29 -3.67 -4.59
C LYS A 167 -3.00 -3.78 -5.40
N ILE A 168 -2.07 -4.66 -5.01
CA ILE A 168 -0.82 -4.93 -5.73
C ILE A 168 -1.10 -5.43 -7.14
N SER A 169 -2.05 -6.35 -7.32
CA SER A 169 -2.37 -6.89 -8.64
C SER A 169 -2.96 -5.85 -9.60
N SER A 170 -3.68 -4.86 -9.08
CA SER A 170 -4.22 -3.75 -9.87
C SER A 170 -3.15 -2.80 -10.43
N LEU A 171 -1.93 -2.83 -9.89
CA LEU A 171 -0.83 -2.02 -10.39
C LEU A 171 -0.23 -2.57 -11.69
N ALA A 172 -0.48 -3.82 -12.05
CA ALA A 172 0.17 -4.45 -13.19
C ALA A 172 -0.15 -3.70 -14.49
N VAL A 173 0.91 -3.29 -15.21
CA VAL A 173 0.82 -2.61 -16.50
C VAL A 173 1.13 -3.61 -17.60
N ILE A 174 0.09 -4.08 -18.29
CA ILE A 174 0.23 -4.92 -19.48
C ILE A 174 0.09 -4.04 -20.70
N GLN A 175 1.20 -3.70 -21.34
CA GLN A 175 1.20 -2.99 -22.62
C GLN A 175 1.58 -3.97 -23.72
N LYS A 176 0.80 -3.99 -24.80
CA LYS A 176 1.15 -4.72 -26.02
C LYS A 176 2.25 -3.95 -26.75
N ILE A 177 3.35 -4.61 -27.07
CA ILE A 177 4.39 -4.03 -27.94
C ILE A 177 3.99 -4.27 -29.39
N PRO A 178 3.70 -3.25 -30.21
CA PRO A 178 3.37 -3.46 -31.61
C PRO A 178 4.58 -4.01 -32.36
N TYR A 179 4.37 -5.04 -33.18
CA TYR A 179 5.40 -5.55 -34.08
C TYR A 179 5.20 -4.97 -35.48
N LYS A 180 6.27 -4.47 -36.09
CA LYS A 180 6.27 -4.08 -37.50
C LYS A 180 7.32 -4.95 -38.22
N PRO A 181 6.94 -5.71 -39.25
CA PRO A 181 7.92 -6.44 -40.06
C PRO A 181 8.86 -5.43 -40.73
N ILE A 182 10.13 -5.81 -40.89
CA ILE A 182 11.07 -5.03 -41.69
C ILE A 182 10.67 -5.28 -43.15
N SER A 183 9.91 -4.37 -43.75
CA SER A 183 9.58 -4.44 -45.17
C SER A 183 10.82 -4.05 -45.99
N LEU A 184 11.56 -5.04 -46.47
CA LEU A 184 12.52 -4.80 -47.54
C LEU A 184 11.72 -4.48 -48.81
N MET A 185 11.75 -3.21 -49.21
CA MET A 185 10.87 -2.64 -50.24
C MET A 185 11.17 -3.12 -51.66
N ASN A 186 12.09 -4.08 -51.85
CA ASN A 186 12.48 -4.58 -53.16
C ASN A 186 12.60 -6.10 -53.17
N SER A 187 11.52 -6.78 -53.48
CA SER A 187 11.53 -7.93 -54.39
C SER A 187 10.07 -8.30 -54.67
N ARG A 188 9.61 -7.99 -55.87
CA ARG A 188 8.25 -8.30 -56.33
C ARG A 188 8.00 -9.80 -56.55
N ASP A 189 9.01 -10.64 -56.36
CA ASP A 189 8.95 -12.08 -56.63
C ASP A 189 9.84 -12.87 -55.64
N ILE A 190 9.72 -12.64 -54.33
CA ILE A 190 10.06 -13.69 -53.37
C ILE A 190 8.72 -14.28 -52.98
N ASP A 191 8.43 -15.47 -53.51
CA ASP A 191 7.34 -16.33 -53.06
C ASP A 191 7.22 -16.21 -51.55
N GLU A 192 6.00 -16.01 -51.04
CA GLU A 192 5.63 -15.89 -49.63
C GLU A 192 6.45 -16.87 -48.78
N VAL A 193 7.64 -16.42 -48.31
CA VAL A 193 8.56 -17.31 -47.60
C VAL A 193 7.82 -17.70 -46.35
N ASP A 194 7.50 -18.99 -46.23
CA ASP A 194 6.87 -19.54 -45.04
C ASP A 194 7.80 -19.23 -43.88
N ASN A 195 7.44 -18.18 -43.15
CA ASN A 195 8.19 -17.66 -42.03
C ASN A 195 7.23 -17.73 -40.85
N PRO A 196 7.25 -18.84 -40.09
CA PRO A 196 6.35 -19.06 -38.98
C PRO A 196 6.44 -17.94 -37.93
N PHE A 197 7.60 -17.27 -37.83
CA PHE A 197 7.74 -16.12 -36.94
C PHE A 197 6.89 -14.94 -37.43
N GLU A 198 7.01 -14.55 -38.70
CA GLU A 198 6.24 -13.43 -39.28
C GLU A 198 4.74 -13.71 -39.24
N ASP A 199 4.33 -14.94 -39.53
CA ASP A 199 2.93 -15.39 -39.38
C ASP A 199 2.44 -15.29 -37.94
N GLY A 200 3.24 -15.77 -36.98
CA GLY A 200 2.95 -15.63 -35.57
C GLY A 200 2.81 -14.16 -35.14
N MET A 201 3.62 -13.28 -35.72
CA MET A 201 3.55 -11.85 -35.42
C MET A 201 2.35 -11.14 -36.06
N LYS A 202 1.90 -11.55 -37.26
CA LYS A 202 0.62 -11.08 -37.85
C LYS A 202 -0.55 -11.44 -36.92
N LEU A 203 -0.58 -12.67 -36.41
CA LEU A 203 -1.60 -13.14 -35.47
C LEU A 203 -1.53 -12.40 -34.12
N TYR A 204 -0.33 -12.18 -33.60
CA TYR A 204 -0.12 -11.36 -32.41
C TYR A 204 -0.64 -9.93 -32.59
N ASN A 205 -0.38 -9.31 -33.75
CA ASN A 205 -0.88 -7.97 -34.07
C ASN A 205 -2.41 -7.90 -34.17
N THR A 206 -3.06 -8.96 -34.63
CA THR A 206 -4.53 -9.09 -34.68
C THR A 206 -5.16 -9.59 -33.37
N ASN A 207 -4.36 -9.72 -32.30
CA ASN A 207 -4.76 -10.21 -30.97
C ASN A 207 -5.21 -11.68 -30.93
N ASN A 208 -4.92 -12.47 -31.97
CA ASN A 208 -5.14 -13.91 -31.94
C ASN A 208 -3.95 -14.63 -31.28
N TYR A 209 -3.85 -14.50 -29.96
CA TYR A 209 -2.74 -15.05 -29.18
C TYR A 209 -2.63 -16.58 -29.23
N PRO A 210 -3.72 -17.37 -29.17
CA PRO A 210 -3.64 -18.83 -29.24
C PRO A 210 -2.99 -19.34 -30.54
N GLU A 211 -3.40 -18.79 -31.70
CA GLU A 211 -2.78 -19.16 -32.98
C GLU A 211 -1.38 -18.56 -33.13
N ALA A 212 -1.13 -17.35 -32.61
CA ALA A 212 0.20 -16.77 -32.58
C ALA A 212 1.19 -17.64 -31.81
N ILE A 213 0.77 -18.25 -30.69
CA ILE A 213 1.58 -19.17 -29.90
C ILE A 213 2.00 -20.38 -30.74
N LYS A 214 1.07 -21.00 -31.47
CA LYS A 214 1.37 -22.16 -32.32
C LYS A 214 2.43 -21.81 -33.37
N LYS A 215 2.23 -20.71 -34.09
CA LYS A 215 3.17 -20.25 -35.13
C LYS A 215 4.54 -19.87 -34.56
N LEU A 216 4.58 -19.21 -33.41
CA LEU A 216 5.84 -18.89 -32.71
C LEU A 216 6.55 -20.15 -32.15
N GLU A 217 5.81 -21.18 -31.76
CA GLU A 217 6.40 -22.47 -31.35
C GLU A 217 7.00 -23.22 -32.53
N THR A 218 6.39 -23.17 -33.72
CA THR A 218 7.00 -23.64 -34.97
C THR A 218 8.27 -22.85 -35.30
N ALA A 219 8.23 -21.52 -35.20
CA ALA A 219 9.40 -20.66 -35.45
C ALA A 219 10.60 -20.97 -34.53
N LEU A 220 10.34 -21.45 -33.31
CA LEU A 220 11.37 -21.84 -32.37
C LEU A 220 12.11 -23.11 -32.83
N SER A 221 11.44 -24.00 -33.56
CA SER A 221 12.05 -25.23 -34.09
C SER A 221 12.99 -25.00 -35.27
N GLU A 222 12.93 -23.82 -35.88
CA GLU A 222 13.74 -23.42 -37.04
C GLU A 222 15.02 -22.65 -36.65
N ASP A 223 15.35 -22.64 -35.36
CA ASP A 223 16.58 -22.09 -34.76
C ASP A 223 16.88 -20.59 -35.02
N THR A 224 15.83 -19.83 -35.33
CA THR A 224 15.90 -18.37 -35.47
C THR A 224 15.89 -17.66 -34.10
N ASN A 225 16.65 -16.55 -33.96
CA ASN A 225 16.76 -15.65 -32.79
C ASN A 225 15.85 -16.01 -31.58
N GLN A 226 16.27 -17.02 -30.82
CA GLN A 226 15.43 -17.66 -29.80
C GLN A 226 14.99 -16.67 -28.70
N SER A 227 15.83 -15.70 -28.35
CA SER A 227 15.52 -14.65 -27.38
C SER A 227 14.29 -13.83 -27.77
N LYS A 228 14.20 -13.43 -29.04
CA LYS A 228 13.05 -12.69 -29.58
C LYS A 228 11.79 -13.55 -29.54
N ILE A 229 11.88 -14.81 -29.97
CA ILE A 229 10.73 -15.73 -30.03
C ILE A 229 10.20 -16.01 -28.62
N HIS A 230 11.08 -16.37 -27.67
CA HIS A 230 10.69 -16.60 -26.29
C HIS A 230 10.07 -15.37 -25.63
N PHE A 231 10.55 -14.16 -25.97
CA PHE A 231 9.97 -12.93 -25.47
C PHE A 231 8.52 -12.74 -25.95
N TYR A 232 8.27 -12.87 -27.26
CA TYR A 232 6.92 -12.74 -27.80
C TYR A 232 5.99 -13.88 -27.36
N LEU A 233 6.49 -15.11 -27.22
CA LEU A 233 5.73 -16.20 -26.58
C LEU A 233 5.33 -15.83 -25.15
N GLY A 234 6.24 -15.24 -24.37
CA GLY A 234 5.94 -14.75 -23.02
C GLY A 234 4.82 -13.71 -23.01
N LEU A 235 4.85 -12.76 -23.95
CA LEU A 235 3.78 -11.76 -24.12
C LEU A 235 2.46 -12.39 -24.55
N CYS A 236 2.45 -13.29 -25.53
CA CYS A 236 1.23 -13.98 -25.95
C CYS A 236 0.62 -14.76 -24.79
N TYR A 237 1.41 -15.53 -24.04
CA TYR A 237 0.92 -16.24 -22.86
C TYR A 237 0.41 -15.29 -21.77
N LEU A 238 1.03 -14.12 -21.59
CA LEU A 238 0.57 -13.12 -20.63
C LEU A 238 -0.78 -12.52 -21.04
N LEU A 239 -0.93 -12.18 -22.32
CA LEU A 239 -2.15 -11.60 -22.90
C LEU A 239 -3.29 -12.63 -22.99
N ASP A 240 -2.96 -13.91 -23.16
CA ASP A 240 -3.86 -15.07 -23.05
C ASP A 240 -4.12 -15.48 -21.58
N SER A 241 -3.79 -14.62 -20.61
CA SER A 241 -3.98 -14.85 -19.16
C SER A 241 -3.23 -16.04 -18.55
N ASN A 242 -2.32 -16.69 -19.31
CA ASN A 242 -1.49 -17.80 -18.86
C ASN A 242 -0.19 -17.32 -18.18
N LYS A 243 -0.34 -16.70 -17.00
CA LYS A 243 0.75 -16.08 -16.21
C LYS A 243 1.91 -17.04 -15.92
N ASN A 244 1.62 -18.31 -15.63
CA ASN A 244 2.66 -19.30 -15.29
C ASN A 244 3.53 -19.66 -16.50
N LYS A 245 2.94 -19.80 -17.69
CA LYS A 245 3.71 -20.03 -18.92
C LYS A 245 4.49 -18.78 -19.32
N ALA A 246 3.89 -17.59 -19.18
CA ALA A 246 4.57 -16.32 -19.43
C ALA A 246 5.86 -16.18 -18.60
N ILE A 247 5.80 -16.44 -17.29
CA ILE A 247 6.96 -16.44 -16.38
C ILE A 247 8.09 -17.33 -16.92
N LYS A 248 7.77 -18.58 -17.29
CA LYS A 248 8.76 -19.54 -17.80
C LYS A 248 9.42 -19.01 -19.06
N LYS A 249 8.66 -18.44 -19.99
CA LYS A 249 9.19 -17.91 -21.26
C LYS A 249 10.09 -16.69 -21.02
N PHE A 250 9.71 -15.74 -20.17
CA PHE A 250 10.57 -14.60 -19.82
C PHE A 250 11.86 -15.02 -19.10
N GLN A 251 11.79 -16.01 -18.20
CA GLN A 251 12.98 -16.56 -17.55
C GLN A 251 13.95 -17.21 -18.53
N ILE A 252 13.45 -17.81 -19.61
CA ILE A 252 14.32 -18.32 -20.68
C ILE A 252 15.04 -17.16 -21.36
N VAL A 253 14.33 -16.09 -21.76
CA VAL A 253 14.93 -14.90 -22.38
C VAL A 253 16.10 -14.37 -21.56
N ILE A 254 15.91 -14.21 -20.24
CA ILE A 254 16.94 -13.70 -19.33
C ILE A 254 18.21 -14.59 -19.32
N LYS A 255 18.06 -15.90 -19.55
CA LYS A 255 19.18 -16.84 -19.59
C LYS A 255 19.91 -16.87 -20.92
N ILE A 256 19.19 -16.71 -22.04
CA ILE A 256 19.73 -16.91 -23.39
C ILE A 256 20.11 -15.61 -24.09
N ASP A 257 19.55 -14.46 -23.70
CA ASP A 257 19.81 -13.17 -24.34
C ASP A 257 21.11 -12.53 -23.83
N THR A 258 22.21 -12.84 -24.52
CA THR A 258 23.53 -12.26 -24.28
C THR A 258 23.62 -10.78 -24.68
N THR A 259 22.81 -10.33 -25.63
CA THR A 259 22.81 -8.96 -26.17
C THR A 259 22.07 -7.96 -25.28
N LYS A 260 21.27 -8.47 -24.34
CA LYS A 260 20.42 -7.71 -23.41
C LYS A 260 19.31 -6.88 -24.06
N ILE A 261 19.05 -7.05 -25.36
CA ILE A 261 18.03 -6.33 -26.14
C ILE A 261 16.61 -6.63 -25.64
N TYR A 262 16.38 -7.88 -25.21
CA TYR A 262 15.12 -8.37 -24.66
C TYR A 262 15.20 -8.64 -23.16
N THR A 263 16.39 -8.78 -22.58
CA THR A 263 16.57 -9.01 -21.14
C THR A 263 15.90 -7.94 -20.27
N GLU A 264 16.06 -6.65 -20.59
CA GLU A 264 15.40 -5.58 -19.82
C GLU A 264 13.87 -5.70 -19.89
N LYS A 265 13.33 -5.89 -21.09
CA LYS A 265 11.90 -6.06 -21.32
C LYS A 265 11.40 -7.30 -20.57
N ALA A 266 12.15 -8.41 -20.62
CA ALA A 266 11.79 -9.64 -19.94
C ALA A 266 11.72 -9.43 -18.42
N PHE A 267 12.66 -8.72 -17.79
CA PHE A 267 12.55 -8.36 -16.37
C PHE A 267 11.32 -7.49 -16.08
N TRP A 268 11.07 -6.48 -16.91
CA TRP A 268 9.90 -5.61 -16.77
C TRP A 268 8.57 -6.39 -16.83
N TYR A 269 8.39 -7.22 -17.86
CA TYR A 269 7.17 -8.02 -18.02
C TYR A 269 7.06 -9.14 -16.98
N LEU A 270 8.18 -9.68 -16.52
CA LEU A 270 8.20 -10.66 -15.43
C LEU A 270 7.73 -10.01 -14.11
N GLY A 271 8.20 -8.80 -13.79
CA GLY A 271 7.72 -8.02 -12.63
C GLY A 271 6.22 -7.76 -12.70
N ASN A 272 5.71 -7.32 -13.86
CA ASN A 272 4.27 -7.14 -14.07
C ASN A 272 3.48 -8.45 -13.98
N THR A 273 4.04 -9.57 -14.45
CA THR A 273 3.41 -10.88 -14.34
C THR A 273 3.31 -11.34 -12.88
N TYR A 274 4.31 -11.03 -12.04
CA TYR A 274 4.25 -11.29 -10.61
C TYR A 274 3.24 -10.39 -9.89
N LEU A 275 3.11 -9.12 -10.29
CA LEU A 275 2.04 -8.26 -9.80
C LEU A 275 0.66 -8.86 -10.06
N LEU A 276 0.40 -9.35 -11.28
CA LEU A 276 -0.87 -10.01 -11.60
C LEU A 276 -1.13 -11.28 -10.79
N LYS A 277 -0.11 -11.88 -10.17
CA LYS A 277 -0.24 -13.01 -9.24
C LYS A 277 -0.40 -12.55 -7.77
N GLY A 278 -0.37 -11.24 -7.51
CA GLY A 278 -0.37 -10.66 -6.17
C GLY A 278 0.98 -10.77 -5.45
N ASP A 279 2.03 -11.23 -6.14
CA ASP A 279 3.34 -11.47 -5.55
C ASP A 279 4.21 -10.21 -5.65
N GLY A 280 3.91 -9.24 -4.78
CA GLY A 280 4.60 -7.94 -4.76
C GLY A 280 6.09 -8.03 -4.43
N THR A 281 6.51 -9.04 -3.66
CA THR A 281 7.92 -9.21 -3.28
C THR A 281 8.76 -9.67 -4.46
N LYS A 282 8.28 -10.67 -5.23
CA LYS A 282 8.95 -11.06 -6.48
C LYS A 282 8.88 -9.96 -7.52
N ALA A 283 7.76 -9.24 -7.61
CA ALA A 283 7.63 -8.10 -8.52
C ALA A 283 8.70 -7.04 -8.27
N ILE A 284 8.90 -6.62 -7.00
CA ILE A 284 9.97 -5.68 -6.62
C ILE A 284 11.34 -6.20 -7.07
N SER A 285 11.66 -7.46 -6.78
CA SER A 285 12.96 -8.04 -7.15
C SER A 285 13.24 -7.97 -8.65
N GLU A 286 12.24 -8.23 -9.51
CA GLU A 286 12.42 -8.13 -10.96
C GLU A 286 12.45 -6.67 -11.45
N PHE A 287 11.70 -5.77 -10.81
CA PHE A 287 11.80 -4.34 -11.11
C PHE A 287 13.13 -3.73 -10.67
N GLU A 288 13.75 -4.19 -9.59
CA GLU A 288 15.09 -3.74 -9.18
C GLU A 288 16.12 -4.09 -10.25
N LYS A 289 16.06 -5.32 -10.79
CA LYS A 289 16.90 -5.74 -11.93
C LYS A 289 16.65 -4.87 -13.16
N THR A 290 15.38 -4.54 -13.45
CA THR A 290 15.01 -3.63 -14.55
C THR A 290 15.61 -2.23 -14.32
N ALA A 291 15.48 -1.67 -13.11
CA ALA A 291 15.96 -0.34 -12.74
C ALA A 291 17.50 -0.22 -12.72
N ALA A 292 18.21 -1.34 -12.58
CA ALA A 292 19.67 -1.41 -12.70
C ALA A 292 20.15 -1.35 -14.16
N MET A 293 19.27 -1.64 -15.13
CA MET A 293 19.59 -1.59 -16.56
C MET A 293 19.48 -0.15 -17.11
N LYS A 294 20.17 0.12 -18.23
CA LYS A 294 20.19 1.44 -18.90
C LYS A 294 19.21 1.49 -20.07
N GLY A 295 17.93 1.22 -19.85
CA GLY A 295 16.94 1.31 -20.91
C GLY A 295 15.63 1.98 -20.50
N GLU A 296 14.64 1.87 -21.37
CA GLU A 296 13.39 2.64 -21.32
C GLU A 296 12.57 2.36 -20.05
N TYR A 297 12.65 1.13 -19.53
CA TYR A 297 11.83 0.70 -18.40
C TYR A 297 12.43 1.06 -17.06
N LYS A 298 13.65 1.62 -17.02
CA LYS A 298 14.34 1.98 -15.78
C LYS A 298 13.52 2.86 -14.85
N LEU A 299 12.98 3.97 -15.36
CA LEU A 299 12.21 4.92 -14.55
C LEU A 299 10.85 4.33 -14.15
N LYS A 300 10.18 3.66 -15.09
CA LYS A 300 8.92 2.95 -14.85
C LYS A 300 9.08 1.92 -13.73
N ALA A 301 10.17 1.15 -13.72
CA ALA A 301 10.46 0.15 -12.69
C ALA A 301 10.65 0.77 -11.30
N LYS A 302 11.37 1.89 -11.19
CA LYS A 302 11.52 2.63 -9.92
C LYS A 302 10.18 3.13 -9.38
N GLU A 303 9.33 3.66 -10.26
CA GLU A 303 7.99 4.11 -9.89
C GLU A 303 7.14 2.95 -9.37
N MET A 304 7.20 1.78 -10.03
CA MET A 304 6.48 0.59 -9.60
C MET A 304 6.93 0.10 -8.23
N ILE A 305 8.25 0.07 -7.96
CA ILE A 305 8.79 -0.29 -6.64
C ILE A 305 8.24 0.66 -5.56
N ARG A 306 8.23 1.97 -5.83
CA ARG A 306 7.67 2.97 -4.90
C ARG A 306 6.19 2.69 -4.60
N LYS A 307 5.36 2.48 -5.63
CA LYS A 307 3.92 2.20 -5.48
C LYS A 307 3.66 0.94 -4.67
N ILE A 308 4.42 -0.14 -4.91
CA ILE A 308 4.26 -1.39 -4.15
C ILE A 308 4.64 -1.17 -2.68
N ASN A 309 5.73 -0.45 -2.41
CA ASN A 309 6.15 -0.14 -1.06
C ASN A 309 5.15 0.75 -0.31
N GLU A 310 4.53 1.72 -0.98
CA GLU A 310 3.48 2.57 -0.40
C GLU A 310 2.24 1.75 0.01
N ILE A 311 1.80 0.82 -0.83
CA ILE A 311 0.72 -0.10 -0.49
C ILE A 311 1.11 -0.93 0.75
N ASN A 312 2.33 -1.47 0.78
CA ASN A 312 2.81 -2.27 1.91
C ASN A 312 2.97 -1.46 3.21
N GLN A 313 3.31 -0.17 3.14
CA GLN A 313 3.45 0.71 4.29
C GLN A 313 2.11 1.23 4.81
N GLY A 314 1.12 1.44 3.92
CA GLY A 314 -0.23 1.88 4.28
C GLY A 314 -0.99 0.90 5.19
N ILE A 315 -0.58 -0.37 5.23
CA ILE A 315 -1.15 -1.42 6.11
C ILE A 315 -0.49 -1.42 7.50
N LYS A 316 0.74 -0.87 7.63
CA LYS A 316 1.47 -0.84 8.90
C LYS A 316 1.04 0.29 9.84
N ARG A 317 0.18 1.21 9.39
CA ARG A 317 -0.37 2.33 10.16
C ARG A 317 -1.78 2.01 10.61
#